data_AF-A0A5N6DJU0-F1
#
_entry.id   AF-A0A5N6DJU0-F1
#
_cell.length_a   1.000
_cell.length_b   1.000
_cell.length_c   1.000
_cell.angle_alpha   90.00
_cell.angle_beta   90.00
_cell.angle_gamma   90.00
#
_symmetry.space_group_name_H-M   'P 1'
#
loop_
_entity.id
_entity.type
_entity.pdbx_description
1 polymer ?
#
loop_
_entity_poly.entity_id
_entity_poly.type
_entity_poly.pdbx_seq_one_letter_code
_entity_poly.pdbx_strand_id
1 'polypeptide(L)'
;MYRKSLLLATTLLGPHARAAVLPRASIDHDAVVGFDQTVPSGTTGEVYLAYQPDLYVVNGCVPFPAVDAEGNTNAGLEPTGDPSGNCSSSTGQIYVRGGTSGDYYALMYSWYFPKDEPSTGLGHRHDWEGVIVWLSDSTSTSADNIVAVCPSAHGGWDCSTDGYTLDGTTPLIQYYSVWPVNHQCGLTTTVGGTQPLIAWESLPTAASTALEDTDFGDANVPFKDANFSSNLEKATF
;
A
#
# COMPACT_ATOMS: atom_id res chain seq x y z
N MET A 1 63.31 10.46 -43.86
CA MET A 1 63.32 10.48 -42.38
C MET A 1 61.87 10.44 -41.89
N TYR A 2 61.36 9.27 -41.51
CA TYR A 2 60.01 9.10 -40.94
C TYR A 2 60.13 9.03 -39.41
N ARG A 3 59.54 9.99 -38.70
CA ARG A 3 59.36 9.89 -37.24
C ARG A 3 57.91 9.50 -36.94
N LYS A 4 57.74 8.27 -36.45
CA LYS A 4 56.50 7.76 -35.87
C LYS A 4 56.24 8.47 -34.54
N SER A 5 55.10 9.14 -34.42
CA SER A 5 54.60 9.64 -33.13
C SER A 5 53.90 8.51 -32.40
N LEU A 6 54.38 8.19 -31.20
CA LEU A 6 53.80 7.22 -30.28
C LEU A 6 52.78 7.96 -29.40
N LEU A 7 51.48 7.67 -29.56
CA LEU A 7 50.46 8.16 -28.61
C LEU A 7 50.46 7.26 -27.37
N LEU A 8 50.76 7.85 -26.22
CA LEU A 8 50.56 7.25 -24.90
C LEU A 8 49.11 7.53 -24.48
N ALA A 9 48.28 6.49 -24.36
CA ALA A 9 46.93 6.62 -23.82
C ALA A 9 46.99 6.47 -22.30
N THR A 10 46.83 7.58 -21.58
CA THR A 10 46.66 7.60 -20.12
C THR A 10 45.18 7.39 -19.79
N THR A 11 44.83 6.20 -19.32
CA THR A 11 43.51 5.93 -18.72
C THR A 11 43.46 6.52 -17.32
N LEU A 12 42.74 7.62 -17.15
CA LEU A 12 42.39 8.19 -15.85
C LEU A 12 41.26 7.36 -15.24
N LEU A 13 41.59 6.54 -14.23
CA LEU A 13 40.59 5.95 -13.33
C LEU A 13 40.02 7.08 -12.46
N GLY A 14 38.80 7.51 -12.78
CA GLY A 14 38.05 8.45 -11.96
C GLY A 14 37.67 7.84 -10.60
N PRO A 15 37.60 8.65 -9.53
CA PRO A 15 37.16 8.16 -8.22
C PRO A 15 35.73 7.64 -8.31
N HIS A 16 35.49 6.42 -7.85
CA HIS A 16 34.15 5.91 -7.62
C HIS A 16 33.53 6.75 -6.50
N ALA A 17 32.62 7.66 -6.85
CA ALA A 17 31.78 8.32 -5.87
C ALA A 17 30.96 7.22 -5.16
N ARG A 18 31.35 6.86 -3.94
CA ARG A 18 30.42 6.20 -3.02
C ARG A 18 29.30 7.20 -2.79
N ALA A 19 28.12 6.91 -3.33
CA ALA A 19 26.90 7.61 -2.93
C ALA A 19 26.84 7.57 -1.40
N ALA A 20 26.80 8.75 -0.77
CA ALA A 20 26.54 8.84 0.64
C ALA A 20 25.14 8.25 0.88
N VAL A 21 25.05 7.20 1.69
CA VAL A 21 23.76 6.70 2.18
C VAL A 21 23.24 7.78 3.12
N LEU A 22 22.35 8.65 2.62
CA LEU A 22 21.60 9.53 3.48
C LEU A 22 20.72 8.65 4.38
N PRO A 23 20.67 8.91 5.70
CA PRO A 23 19.72 8.21 6.56
C PRO A 23 18.31 8.49 6.06
N ARG A 24 17.48 7.44 5.95
CA ARG A 24 16.05 7.58 5.63
C ARG A 24 15.40 8.45 6.70
N ALA A 25 14.65 9.46 6.28
CA ALA A 25 13.95 10.34 7.20
C ALA A 25 12.50 9.90 7.40
N SER A 26 11.97 10.11 8.60
CA SER A 26 10.53 10.24 8.79
C SER A 26 10.20 11.72 8.58
N ILE A 27 9.33 12.02 7.62
CA ILE A 27 9.02 13.39 7.17
C ILE A 27 7.55 13.71 7.35
N ASP A 28 7.20 14.99 7.32
CA ASP A 28 5.82 15.46 7.51
C ASP A 28 4.85 14.70 6.58
N HIS A 29 3.69 14.36 7.13
CA HIS A 29 2.73 13.46 6.47
C HIS A 29 2.26 13.93 5.08
N ASP A 30 2.30 15.23 4.82
CA ASP A 30 1.92 15.89 3.57
C ASP A 30 3.13 16.24 2.67
N ALA A 31 4.35 15.93 3.12
CA ALA A 31 5.58 16.11 2.35
C ALA A 31 6.00 14.84 1.58
N VAL A 32 5.42 13.67 1.90
CA VAL A 32 5.71 12.42 1.19
C VAL A 32 5.10 12.47 -0.20
N VAL A 33 5.96 12.38 -1.22
CA VAL A 33 5.53 12.30 -2.62
C VAL A 33 5.26 10.85 -2.97
N GLY A 34 4.00 10.54 -3.28
CA GLY A 34 3.59 9.22 -3.74
C GLY A 34 4.08 8.86 -5.14
N PHE A 35 3.73 7.68 -5.59
CA PHE A 35 4.08 7.11 -6.88
C PHE A 35 2.93 7.28 -7.87
N ASP A 36 3.27 7.52 -9.13
CA ASP A 36 2.36 7.27 -10.23
C ASP A 36 1.91 5.80 -10.22
N GLN A 37 0.72 5.54 -10.74
CA GLN A 37 0.21 4.18 -10.87
C GLN A 37 1.21 3.31 -11.65
N THR A 38 1.78 2.32 -10.98
CA THR A 38 2.86 1.48 -11.52
C THR A 38 2.68 0.04 -11.06
N VAL A 39 2.49 -0.86 -12.02
CA VAL A 39 2.37 -2.31 -11.82
C VAL A 39 3.30 -3.05 -12.78
N PRO A 40 3.65 -4.33 -12.53
CA PRO A 40 4.39 -5.14 -13.48
C PRO A 40 3.69 -5.19 -14.84
N SER A 41 4.43 -5.30 -15.94
CA SER A 41 3.82 -5.49 -17.26
C SER A 41 3.23 -6.90 -17.41
N GLY A 42 2.28 -7.03 -18.35
CA GLY A 42 1.62 -8.31 -18.65
C GLY A 42 0.59 -8.73 -17.62
N THR A 43 0.30 -10.03 -17.57
CA THR A 43 -0.83 -10.60 -16.83
C THR A 43 -0.87 -10.21 -15.35
N THR A 44 0.28 -10.16 -14.66
CA THR A 44 0.32 -9.78 -13.24
C THR A 44 -0.23 -8.37 -13.03
N GLY A 45 0.21 -7.38 -13.81
CA GLY A 45 -0.31 -6.01 -13.69
C GLY A 45 -1.75 -5.88 -14.16
N GLU A 46 -2.14 -6.61 -15.21
CA GLU A 46 -3.53 -6.63 -15.68
C GLU A 46 -4.48 -7.13 -14.59
N VAL A 47 -4.10 -8.18 -13.86
CA VAL A 47 -4.85 -8.71 -12.72
C VAL A 47 -4.86 -7.73 -11.56
N TYR A 48 -3.72 -7.12 -11.19
CA TYR A 48 -3.66 -6.13 -10.11
C TYR A 48 -4.53 -4.90 -10.38
N LEU A 49 -4.65 -4.48 -11.64
CA LEU A 49 -5.49 -3.35 -12.02
C LEU A 49 -6.98 -3.73 -12.10
N ALA A 50 -7.30 -4.91 -12.62
CA ALA A 50 -8.69 -5.35 -12.79
C ALA A 50 -9.45 -5.44 -11.46
N TYR A 51 -8.78 -5.88 -10.39
CA TYR A 51 -9.40 -6.07 -9.07
C TYR A 51 -9.08 -4.97 -8.07
N GLN A 52 -8.51 -3.84 -8.53
CA GLN A 52 -8.26 -2.70 -7.65
C GLN A 52 -9.59 -2.24 -7.02
N PRO A 53 -9.68 -2.17 -5.69
CA PRO A 53 -10.89 -1.76 -4.99
C PRO A 53 -11.10 -0.25 -5.04
N ASP A 54 -12.37 0.15 -4.95
CA ASP A 54 -12.76 1.53 -4.66
C ASP A 54 -12.92 1.69 -3.15
N LEU A 55 -12.41 2.80 -2.62
CA LEU A 55 -12.51 3.11 -1.19
C LEU A 55 -13.46 4.27 -0.92
N TYR A 56 -14.52 4.00 -0.16
CA TYR A 56 -15.40 5.01 0.42
C TYR A 56 -14.98 5.31 1.86
N VAL A 57 -14.37 6.49 2.07
CA VAL A 57 -14.02 6.97 3.41
C VAL A 57 -15.26 7.56 4.07
N VAL A 58 -15.80 6.87 5.08
CA VAL A 58 -17.01 7.29 5.81
C VAL A 58 -16.68 8.40 6.80
N ASN A 59 -15.58 8.24 7.54
CA ASN A 59 -15.05 9.20 8.51
C ASN A 59 -13.52 8.98 8.67
N GLY A 60 -12.87 9.87 9.44
CA GLY A 60 -11.43 9.82 9.67
C GLY A 60 -10.60 10.45 8.56
N CYS A 61 -9.36 9.98 8.43
CA CYS A 61 -8.45 10.42 7.39
C CYS A 61 -8.80 9.79 6.02
N VAL A 62 -8.43 10.48 4.94
CA VAL A 62 -8.30 9.84 3.62
C VAL A 62 -6.94 9.15 3.50
N PRO A 63 -6.71 8.26 2.50
CA PRO A 63 -5.40 7.63 2.30
C PRO A 63 -4.29 8.64 1.97
N PHE A 64 -3.06 8.34 2.39
CA PHE A 64 -1.83 9.10 2.07
C PHE A 64 -0.72 8.15 1.59
N PRO A 65 0.29 8.67 0.86
CA PRO A 65 1.53 7.92 0.63
C PRO A 65 2.27 7.67 1.95
N ALA A 66 2.60 6.41 2.22
CA ALA A 66 3.36 6.01 3.40
C ALA A 66 4.88 6.18 3.24
N VAL A 67 5.34 6.15 1.99
CA VAL A 67 6.76 6.14 1.62
C VAL A 67 6.96 6.80 0.26
N ASP A 68 8.08 7.49 0.06
CA ASP A 68 8.49 8.05 -1.23
C ASP A 68 9.57 7.20 -1.93
N ALA A 69 10.01 7.62 -3.13
CA ALA A 69 10.99 6.88 -3.93
C ALA A 69 12.38 6.78 -3.29
N GLU A 70 12.75 7.76 -2.45
CA GLU A 70 14.00 7.80 -1.68
C GLU A 70 13.94 6.95 -0.40
N GLY A 71 12.75 6.43 -0.05
CA GLY A 71 12.52 5.65 1.16
C GLY A 71 12.34 6.50 2.41
N ASN A 72 12.01 7.79 2.29
CA ASN A 72 11.49 8.55 3.42
C ASN A 72 10.07 8.05 3.74
N THR A 73 9.73 8.01 5.01
CA THR A 73 8.43 7.50 5.47
C THR A 73 7.58 8.61 6.07
N ASN A 74 6.27 8.42 5.97
CA ASN A 74 5.27 9.33 6.50
C ASN A 74 5.31 9.33 8.03
N ALA A 75 5.59 10.49 8.65
CA ALA A 75 5.64 10.64 10.10
C ALA A 75 4.27 10.58 10.80
N GLY A 76 3.18 10.51 10.02
CA GLY A 76 1.82 10.45 10.54
C GLY A 76 1.39 11.72 11.27
N LEU A 77 0.26 11.63 11.94
CA LEU A 77 -0.32 12.69 12.76
C LEU A 77 -0.55 12.17 14.18
N GLU A 78 -0.42 13.06 15.16
CA GLU A 78 -0.84 12.74 16.53
C GLU A 78 -2.38 12.61 16.56
N PRO A 79 -2.97 11.61 17.26
CA PRO A 79 -4.42 11.44 17.37
C PRO A 79 -5.04 12.49 18.29
N THR A 80 -4.99 13.74 17.85
CA THR A 80 -5.55 14.90 18.54
C THR A 80 -6.37 15.76 17.58
N GLY A 81 -7.30 16.51 18.16
CA GLY A 81 -8.19 17.39 17.42
C GLY A 81 -9.37 16.66 16.80
N ASP A 82 -9.71 17.02 15.57
CA ASP A 82 -10.76 16.35 14.81
C ASP A 82 -10.21 15.05 14.19
N PRO A 83 -10.99 13.95 14.16
CA PRO A 83 -10.62 12.69 13.48
C PRO A 83 -10.07 12.85 12.06
N SER A 84 -10.58 13.80 11.29
CA SER A 84 -10.15 14.12 9.92
C SER A 84 -9.20 15.33 9.84
N GLY A 85 -8.89 15.94 10.99
CA GLY A 85 -8.08 17.14 11.10
C GLY A 85 -6.69 16.96 10.51
N ASN A 86 -6.36 17.82 9.53
CA ASN A 86 -5.12 17.81 8.74
C ASN A 86 -4.93 16.59 7.83
N CYS A 87 -5.89 15.67 7.73
CA CYS A 87 -5.79 14.48 6.86
C CYS A 87 -7.06 14.24 6.02
N SER A 88 -7.87 15.27 5.77
CA SER A 88 -9.13 15.17 5.03
C SER A 88 -8.97 15.27 3.50
N SER A 89 -7.76 15.47 2.99
CA SER A 89 -7.50 15.69 1.57
C SER A 89 -6.11 15.22 1.17
N SER A 90 -6.06 14.32 0.19
CA SER A 90 -4.85 13.82 -0.47
C SER A 90 -5.26 13.10 -1.75
N THR A 91 -4.37 13.02 -2.74
CA THR A 91 -4.54 12.07 -3.85
C THR A 91 -4.51 10.62 -3.34
N GLY A 92 -3.84 10.39 -2.21
CA GLY A 92 -3.64 9.09 -1.62
C GLY A 92 -2.67 8.20 -2.40
N GLN A 93 -2.55 6.97 -1.92
CA GLN A 93 -1.82 5.88 -2.55
C GLN A 93 -2.49 4.58 -2.12
N ILE A 94 -2.53 3.60 -3.02
CA ILE A 94 -2.88 2.22 -2.68
C ILE A 94 -1.73 1.31 -3.10
N TYR A 95 -1.39 0.35 -2.24
CA TYR A 95 -0.31 -0.62 -2.43
C TYR A 95 -0.92 -1.99 -2.73
N VAL A 96 -0.30 -2.78 -3.60
CA VAL A 96 -0.72 -4.17 -3.83
C VAL A 96 0.43 -5.16 -3.78
N ARG A 97 0.16 -6.33 -3.21
CA ARG A 97 1.01 -7.51 -3.33
C ARG A 97 0.17 -8.74 -3.57
N GLY A 98 0.56 -9.53 -4.57
CA GLY A 98 -0.09 -10.79 -4.91
C GLY A 98 0.69 -12.01 -4.44
N GLY A 99 -0.01 -13.10 -4.16
CA GLY A 99 0.63 -14.36 -3.77
C GLY A 99 -0.34 -15.52 -3.64
N THR A 100 0.16 -16.74 -3.78
CA THR A 100 -0.64 -17.96 -3.61
C THR A 100 -0.66 -18.38 -2.14
N SER A 101 -1.83 -18.78 -1.65
CA SER A 101 -1.99 -19.43 -0.35
C SER A 101 -3.09 -20.49 -0.47
N GLY A 102 -2.75 -21.74 -0.13
CA GLY A 102 -3.59 -22.89 -0.45
C GLY A 102 -3.81 -23.04 -1.96
N ASP A 103 -5.05 -23.26 -2.36
CA ASP A 103 -5.46 -23.45 -3.76
C ASP A 103 -5.82 -22.12 -4.48
N TYR A 104 -5.71 -20.98 -3.79
CA TYR A 104 -6.18 -19.68 -4.26
C TYR A 104 -5.02 -18.68 -4.45
N TYR A 105 -5.26 -17.70 -5.31
CA TYR A 105 -4.39 -16.55 -5.47
C TYR A 105 -4.99 -15.34 -4.76
N ALA A 106 -4.21 -14.69 -3.90
CA ALA A 106 -4.63 -13.51 -3.15
C ALA A 106 -4.03 -12.25 -3.75
N LEU A 107 -4.83 -11.19 -3.80
CA LEU A 107 -4.37 -9.81 -3.98
C LEU A 107 -4.65 -9.04 -2.69
N MET A 108 -3.59 -8.63 -1.99
CA MET A 108 -3.72 -7.76 -0.84
C MET A 108 -3.52 -6.31 -1.28
N TYR A 109 -4.60 -5.54 -1.26
CA TYR A 109 -4.57 -4.10 -1.43
C TYR A 109 -4.54 -3.42 -0.07
N SER A 110 -3.78 -2.34 0.06
CA SER A 110 -3.57 -1.68 1.34
C SER A 110 -3.43 -0.17 1.19
N TRP A 111 -3.98 0.56 2.17
CA TRP A 111 -3.92 2.00 2.31
C TRP A 111 -3.25 2.38 3.61
N TYR A 112 -2.53 3.48 3.58
CA TYR A 112 -1.99 4.11 4.78
C TYR A 112 -2.78 5.36 5.12
N PHE A 113 -3.04 5.58 6.40
CA PHE A 113 -3.63 6.81 6.90
C PHE A 113 -2.71 7.45 7.95
N PRO A 114 -2.58 8.80 8.00
CA PRO A 114 -1.65 9.44 8.93
C PRO A 114 -1.95 9.18 10.42
N LYS A 115 -3.21 8.91 10.77
CA LYS A 115 -3.66 8.57 12.13
C LYS A 115 -4.97 7.78 12.06
N ASP A 116 -5.23 7.01 13.11
CA ASP A 116 -6.51 6.41 13.43
C ASP A 116 -7.03 7.07 14.70
N GLU A 117 -8.08 7.89 14.59
CA GLU A 117 -8.62 8.66 15.71
C GLU A 117 -10.15 8.59 15.70
N PRO A 118 -10.79 7.64 16.40
CA PRO A 118 -12.25 7.57 16.47
C PRO A 118 -12.87 8.73 17.26
N SER A 119 -12.09 9.37 18.14
CA SER A 119 -12.46 10.56 18.91
C SER A 119 -11.18 11.22 19.44
N THR A 120 -11.28 12.51 19.79
CA THR A 120 -10.13 13.30 20.21
C THR A 120 -9.34 12.69 21.37
N GLY A 121 -8.02 12.52 21.17
CA GLY A 121 -7.11 11.93 22.16
C GLY A 121 -7.20 10.41 22.29
N LEU A 122 -7.94 9.72 21.42
CA LEU A 122 -8.07 8.26 21.38
C LEU A 122 -7.63 7.73 20.02
N GLY A 123 -7.14 6.49 20.02
CA GLY A 123 -6.56 5.86 18.83
C GLY A 123 -5.03 6.02 18.81
N HIS A 124 -4.44 6.07 17.62
CA HIS A 124 -2.99 6.07 17.43
C HIS A 124 -2.54 6.85 16.19
N ARG A 125 -1.27 7.24 16.23
CA ARG A 125 -0.54 7.72 15.04
C ARG A 125 -0.35 6.56 14.08
N HIS A 126 -0.46 6.85 12.79
CA HIS A 126 -0.44 5.87 11.69
C HIS A 126 -1.66 4.95 11.68
N ASP A 127 -2.02 4.50 10.50
CA ASP A 127 -2.95 3.42 10.29
C ASP A 127 -2.61 2.69 9.00
N TRP A 128 -2.85 1.38 8.98
CA TRP A 128 -2.68 0.52 7.83
C TRP A 128 -3.85 -0.44 7.75
N GLU A 129 -4.72 -0.22 6.77
CA GLU A 129 -5.88 -1.06 6.51
C GLU A 129 -5.86 -1.50 5.04
N GLY A 130 -6.66 -2.50 4.71
CA GLY A 130 -6.64 -3.09 3.38
C GLY A 130 -7.80 -4.04 3.12
N VAL A 131 -7.70 -4.71 1.98
CA VAL A 131 -8.60 -5.78 1.57
C VAL A 131 -7.79 -6.87 0.88
N ILE A 132 -8.08 -8.12 1.20
CA ILE A 132 -7.64 -9.27 0.42
C ILE A 132 -8.76 -9.69 -0.52
N VAL A 133 -8.47 -9.70 -1.82
CA VAL A 133 -9.34 -10.26 -2.85
C VAL A 133 -8.80 -11.64 -3.21
N TRP A 134 -9.57 -12.68 -2.90
CA TRP A 134 -9.22 -14.05 -3.24
C TRP A 134 -9.75 -14.41 -4.62
N LEU A 135 -8.87 -15.01 -5.42
CA LEU A 135 -9.11 -15.36 -6.81
C LEU A 135 -8.95 -16.86 -7.02
N SER A 136 -9.82 -17.44 -7.85
CA SER A 136 -9.72 -18.84 -8.27
C SER A 136 -8.57 -19.11 -9.24
N ASP A 137 -8.18 -18.10 -10.02
CA ASP A 137 -7.14 -18.16 -11.04
C ASP A 137 -6.31 -16.87 -11.02
N SER A 138 -4.97 -16.99 -11.09
CA SER A 138 -4.04 -15.86 -10.99
C SER A 138 -3.88 -15.08 -12.31
N THR A 139 -4.65 -15.41 -13.34
CA THR A 139 -4.52 -14.83 -14.69
C THR A 139 -5.83 -14.26 -15.24
N SER A 140 -6.98 -14.65 -14.69
CA SER A 140 -8.28 -14.12 -15.11
C SER A 140 -8.53 -12.71 -14.57
N THR A 141 -9.24 -11.89 -15.35
CA THR A 141 -9.72 -10.54 -14.99
C THR A 141 -11.26 -10.46 -14.98
N SER A 142 -11.95 -11.59 -14.84
CA SER A 142 -13.41 -11.66 -14.80
C SER A 142 -13.96 -11.59 -13.37
N ALA A 143 -15.17 -11.05 -13.21
CA ALA A 143 -15.78 -10.88 -11.89
C ALA A 143 -16.06 -12.22 -11.17
N ASP A 144 -16.39 -13.28 -11.92
CA ASP A 144 -16.61 -14.64 -11.41
C ASP A 144 -15.33 -15.34 -10.94
N ASN A 145 -14.15 -14.74 -11.17
CA ASN A 145 -12.89 -15.21 -10.62
C ASN A 145 -12.74 -14.88 -9.13
N ILE A 146 -13.45 -13.86 -8.62
CA ILE A 146 -13.41 -13.48 -7.21
C ILE A 146 -14.20 -14.52 -6.42
N VAL A 147 -13.53 -15.20 -5.49
CA VAL A 147 -14.14 -16.22 -4.64
C VAL A 147 -14.44 -15.72 -3.22
N ALA A 148 -13.71 -14.69 -2.78
CA ALA A 148 -13.99 -13.98 -1.53
C ALA A 148 -13.36 -12.58 -1.51
N VAL A 149 -13.95 -11.69 -0.72
CA VAL A 149 -13.41 -10.37 -0.41
C VAL A 149 -13.33 -10.25 1.11
N CYS A 150 -12.14 -9.92 1.62
CA CYS A 150 -11.86 -9.85 3.05
C CYS A 150 -11.28 -8.48 3.41
N PRO A 151 -12.11 -7.51 3.83
CA PRO A 151 -11.63 -6.25 4.39
C PRO A 151 -10.95 -6.48 5.74
N SER A 152 -9.90 -5.73 6.06
CA SER A 152 -9.23 -5.81 7.37
C SER A 152 -10.10 -5.20 8.47
N ALA A 153 -10.02 -5.81 9.66
CA ALA A 153 -10.65 -5.29 10.87
C ALA A 153 -9.84 -5.71 12.11
N HIS A 154 -9.20 -4.73 12.77
CA HIS A 154 -8.54 -4.89 14.07
C HIS A 154 -7.57 -6.09 14.17
N GLY A 155 -6.74 -6.26 13.13
CA GLY A 155 -5.73 -7.33 13.05
C GLY A 155 -6.23 -8.67 12.49
N GLY A 156 -7.52 -8.76 12.15
CA GLY A 156 -8.16 -9.84 11.41
C GLY A 156 -8.67 -9.38 10.04
N TRP A 157 -9.43 -10.27 9.38
CA TRP A 157 -9.97 -10.08 8.04
C TRP A 157 -11.40 -10.61 7.99
N ASP A 158 -12.38 -9.74 7.72
CA ASP A 158 -13.80 -10.06 7.72
C ASP A 158 -14.23 -10.58 6.33
N CYS A 159 -13.87 -11.83 6.04
CA CYS A 159 -14.12 -12.45 4.74
C CYS A 159 -15.60 -12.68 4.42
N SER A 160 -15.96 -12.45 3.15
CA SER A 160 -17.27 -12.80 2.61
C SER A 160 -17.15 -13.42 1.22
N THR A 161 -17.96 -14.46 0.96
CA THR A 161 -18.07 -15.15 -0.35
C THR A 161 -19.25 -14.66 -1.20
N ASP A 162 -20.22 -13.97 -0.59
CA ASP A 162 -21.49 -13.61 -1.23
C ASP A 162 -22.04 -12.22 -0.82
N GLY A 163 -21.46 -11.59 0.21
CA GLY A 163 -21.91 -10.31 0.77
C GLY A 163 -21.20 -9.08 0.21
N TYR A 164 -20.19 -9.26 -0.65
CA TYR A 164 -19.48 -8.14 -1.27
C TYR A 164 -20.21 -7.61 -2.50
N THR A 165 -19.99 -6.33 -2.79
CA THR A 165 -20.52 -5.67 -4.00
C THR A 165 -19.35 -5.34 -4.93
N LEU A 166 -19.57 -5.51 -6.24
CA LEU A 166 -18.62 -5.16 -7.28
C LEU A 166 -19.20 -4.05 -8.18
N ASP A 167 -18.35 -3.11 -8.59
CA ASP A 167 -18.56 -2.34 -9.82
C ASP A 167 -17.70 -2.94 -10.93
N GLY A 168 -18.30 -3.72 -11.81
CA GLY A 168 -17.55 -4.58 -12.74
C GLY A 168 -16.76 -5.65 -11.98
N THR A 169 -15.44 -5.48 -11.91
CA THR A 169 -14.48 -6.35 -11.20
C THR A 169 -13.91 -5.70 -9.94
N THR A 170 -14.30 -4.46 -9.65
CA THR A 170 -13.79 -3.65 -8.55
C THR A 170 -14.62 -3.88 -7.29
N PRO A 171 -14.02 -4.43 -6.20
CA PRO A 171 -14.71 -4.53 -4.92
C PRO A 171 -14.96 -3.14 -4.31
N LEU A 172 -16.16 -2.93 -3.77
CA LEU A 172 -16.53 -1.69 -3.08
C LEU A 172 -16.24 -1.83 -1.57
N ILE A 173 -15.27 -1.05 -1.09
CA ILE A 173 -14.78 -1.09 0.28
C ILE A 173 -15.06 0.24 0.97
N GLN A 174 -15.41 0.21 2.24
CA GLN A 174 -15.48 1.40 3.08
C GLN A 174 -14.39 1.39 4.15
N TYR A 175 -13.91 2.58 4.52
CA TYR A 175 -13.07 2.80 5.70
C TYR A 175 -13.85 3.63 6.70
N TYR A 176 -13.98 3.13 7.93
CA TYR A 176 -14.88 3.72 8.92
C TYR A 176 -14.49 3.33 10.34
N SER A 177 -14.88 4.18 11.29
CA SER A 177 -14.91 3.91 12.71
C SER A 177 -16.33 4.06 13.26
N VAL A 178 -16.69 3.22 14.23
CA VAL A 178 -17.88 3.36 15.07
C VAL A 178 -17.45 3.47 16.52
N TRP A 179 -17.66 4.63 17.13
CA TRP A 179 -17.31 4.89 18.53
C TRP A 179 -17.86 3.78 19.46
N PRO A 180 -17.03 3.13 20.32
CA PRO A 180 -15.69 3.53 20.73
C PRO A 180 -14.51 2.86 20.01
N VAL A 181 -14.75 2.22 18.88
CA VAL A 181 -13.77 1.40 18.19
C VAL A 181 -13.02 2.21 17.15
N ASN A 182 -11.72 1.95 17.03
CA ASN A 182 -10.81 2.43 15.99
C ASN A 182 -11.32 2.16 14.56
N HIS A 183 -10.63 2.67 13.55
CA HIS A 183 -11.05 2.43 12.17
C HIS A 183 -10.80 0.98 11.74
N GLN A 184 -11.55 0.58 10.72
CA GLN A 184 -11.43 -0.69 10.02
C GLN A 184 -11.92 -0.53 8.57
N CYS A 185 -11.59 -1.50 7.73
CA CYS A 185 -12.27 -1.67 6.45
C CYS A 185 -13.57 -2.48 6.61
N GLY A 186 -14.44 -2.39 5.59
CA GLY A 186 -15.68 -3.14 5.50
C GLY A 186 -16.23 -3.17 4.08
N LEU A 187 -17.22 -4.05 3.86
CA LEU A 187 -17.95 -4.10 2.58
C LEU A 187 -18.98 -2.98 2.52
N THR A 188 -19.21 -2.42 1.34
CA THR A 188 -20.22 -1.40 1.11
C THR A 188 -20.88 -1.55 -0.25
N THR A 189 -22.00 -0.87 -0.46
CA THR A 189 -22.63 -0.69 -1.78
C THR A 189 -22.36 0.70 -2.35
N THR A 190 -21.64 1.54 -1.62
CA THR A 190 -21.34 2.93 -2.02
C THR A 190 -20.07 2.94 -2.85
N VAL A 191 -20.13 3.48 -4.06
CA VAL A 191 -18.95 3.66 -4.91
C VAL A 191 -18.05 4.72 -4.29
N GLY A 192 -16.81 4.34 -4.02
CA GLY A 192 -15.77 5.17 -3.43
C GLY A 192 -14.93 5.90 -4.47
N GLY A 193 -13.69 6.23 -4.09
CA GLY A 193 -12.68 6.76 -5.00
C GLY A 193 -11.49 5.82 -5.16
N THR A 194 -10.74 6.01 -6.24
CA THR A 194 -9.48 5.32 -6.52
C THR A 194 -8.27 6.15 -6.10
N GLN A 195 -7.14 5.46 -5.91
CA GLN A 195 -5.83 6.07 -5.66
C GLN A 195 -4.83 5.48 -6.66
N PRO A 196 -3.71 6.16 -6.96
CA PRO A 196 -2.65 5.57 -7.75
C PRO A 196 -2.19 4.24 -7.13
N LEU A 197 -2.22 3.16 -7.91
CA LEU A 197 -1.81 1.83 -7.45
C LEU A 197 -0.33 1.60 -7.67
N ILE A 198 0.41 1.23 -6.62
CA ILE A 198 1.81 0.80 -6.73
C ILE A 198 1.95 -0.64 -6.26
N ALA A 199 2.47 -1.50 -7.14
CA ALA A 199 2.77 -2.89 -6.80
C ALA A 199 4.05 -2.99 -5.96
N TRP A 200 4.08 -3.91 -4.99
CA TRP A 200 5.24 -4.20 -4.16
C TRP A 200 6.51 -4.45 -4.99
N GLU A 201 6.39 -5.23 -6.06
CA GLU A 201 7.50 -5.58 -6.96
C GLU A 201 7.92 -4.41 -7.87
N SER A 202 7.14 -3.34 -7.92
CA SER A 202 7.42 -2.12 -8.68
C SER A 202 7.98 -0.98 -7.81
N LEU A 203 8.04 -1.16 -6.48
CA LEU A 203 8.64 -0.17 -5.59
C LEU A 203 10.15 -0.05 -5.81
N PRO A 204 10.72 1.16 -5.77
CA PRO A 204 12.16 1.34 -5.64
C PRO A 204 12.67 0.60 -4.39
N THR A 205 13.87 0.03 -4.47
CA THR A 205 14.47 -0.72 -3.36
C THR A 205 14.55 0.10 -2.07
N ALA A 206 14.78 1.42 -2.15
CA ALA A 206 14.79 2.28 -0.98
C ALA A 206 13.41 2.32 -0.27
N ALA A 207 12.32 2.38 -1.04
CA ALA A 207 10.95 2.42 -0.55
C ALA A 207 10.52 1.07 0.04
N SER A 208 10.75 -0.05 -0.66
CA SER A 208 10.40 -1.38 -0.14
C SER A 208 11.19 -1.71 1.13
N THR A 209 12.48 -1.37 1.18
CA THR A 209 13.27 -1.55 2.39
C THR A 209 12.79 -0.65 3.54
N ALA A 210 12.32 0.57 3.26
CA ALA A 210 11.75 1.44 4.29
C ALA A 210 10.44 0.86 4.86
N LEU A 211 9.58 0.29 4.01
CA LEU A 211 8.35 -0.39 4.45
C LEU A 211 8.63 -1.68 5.24
N GLU A 212 9.73 -2.37 4.97
CA GLU A 212 10.18 -3.50 5.79
C GLU A 212 10.61 -3.05 7.18
N ASP A 213 11.47 -2.03 7.24
CA ASP A 213 12.24 -1.67 8.43
C ASP A 213 11.53 -0.69 9.37
N THR A 214 10.67 0.19 8.86
CA THR A 214 10.08 1.27 9.65
C THR A 214 9.07 0.73 10.67
N ASP A 215 9.19 1.24 11.89
CA ASP A 215 8.23 1.06 12.97
C ASP A 215 7.13 2.13 12.85
N PHE A 216 5.91 1.69 12.51
CA PHE A 216 4.71 2.53 12.43
C PHE A 216 3.89 2.50 13.73
N GLY A 217 4.52 2.15 14.86
CA GLY A 217 3.88 2.11 16.17
C GLY A 217 2.84 0.99 16.25
N ASP A 218 1.58 1.37 16.47
CA ASP A 218 0.48 0.41 16.58
C ASP A 218 0.02 -0.12 15.21
N ALA A 219 0.33 0.61 14.13
CA ALA A 219 0.02 0.20 12.76
C ALA A 219 1.11 -0.69 12.17
N ASN A 220 0.73 -1.64 11.30
CA ASN A 220 1.65 -2.60 10.71
C ASN A 220 1.44 -2.71 9.20
N VAL A 221 2.52 -2.55 8.40
CA VAL A 221 2.46 -2.76 6.94
C VAL A 221 2.01 -4.21 6.66
N PRO A 222 0.82 -4.46 6.07
CA PRO A 222 0.25 -5.80 6.06
C PRO A 222 0.86 -6.70 4.97
N PHE A 223 1.44 -6.09 3.94
CA PHE A 223 1.97 -6.76 2.75
C PHE A 223 3.51 -6.89 2.73
N LYS A 224 4.21 -6.48 3.80
CA LYS A 224 5.66 -6.70 3.92
C LYS A 224 5.99 -8.18 4.15
N ASP A 225 7.22 -8.59 3.88
CA ASP A 225 7.65 -9.99 3.90
C ASP A 225 7.31 -10.71 5.21
N ALA A 226 7.53 -10.03 6.35
CA ALA A 226 7.25 -10.60 7.67
C ALA A 226 5.75 -10.85 7.94
N ASN A 227 4.86 -10.12 7.26
CA ASN A 227 3.43 -10.09 7.59
C ASN A 227 2.56 -10.77 6.52
N PHE A 228 2.96 -10.71 5.25
CA PHE A 228 2.12 -11.06 4.10
C PHE A 228 1.52 -12.47 4.21
N SER A 229 2.35 -13.50 4.34
CA SER A 229 1.87 -14.90 4.45
C SER A 229 0.93 -15.09 5.63
N SER A 230 1.29 -14.54 6.80
CA SER A 230 0.48 -14.68 8.02
C SER A 230 -0.89 -14.01 7.90
N ASN A 231 -0.98 -12.91 7.15
CA ASN A 231 -2.23 -12.23 6.89
C ASN A 231 -3.10 -13.02 5.91
N LEU A 232 -2.51 -13.63 4.87
CA LEU A 232 -3.24 -14.54 3.98
C LEU A 232 -3.78 -15.75 4.74
N GLU A 233 -3.01 -16.33 5.67
CA GLU A 233 -3.46 -17.46 6.50
C GLU A 233 -4.59 -17.09 7.48
N LYS A 234 -4.68 -15.83 7.90
CA LYS A 234 -5.78 -15.34 8.74
C LYS A 234 -7.07 -15.07 7.96
N ALA A 235 -6.96 -14.78 6.66
CA ALA A 235 -8.08 -14.39 5.81
C ALA A 235 -8.77 -15.59 5.16
N THR A 236 -9.26 -16.52 5.99
CA THR A 236 -9.95 -17.75 5.53
C THR A 236 -11.44 -17.51 5.29
N PHE A 237 -12.03 -18.19 4.31
CA PHE A 237 -13.45 -18.12 3.92
C PHE A 237 -14.02 -19.50 3.59
#